data_AF-A0A2N5IB07-F1
#
_entry.id   AF-A0A2N5IB07-F1
#
_cell.length_a   1.000
_cell.length_b   1.000
_cell.length_c   1.000
_cell.angle_alpha   90.00
_cell.angle_beta   90.00
_cell.angle_gamma   90.00
#
_symmetry.space_group_name_H-M   'P 1'
#
loop_
_entity.id
_entity.type
_entity.pdbx_description
1 polymer ?
#
loop_
_entity_poly.entity_id
_entity_poly.type
_entity_poly.pdbx_seq_one_letter_code
_entity_poly.pdbx_strand_id
1 'polypeptide(L)'
;MRKEKQLKRKLIPLISLLSIGTVTMTATISSYGVNSQTTKLIGTFEATILDVKVPAMTTFIYNPNTESMTSEEIDVHSETNAPIYMKMNSIGVAEESDWKPSLVSPTLYSDEGWRNLTQAKTAEKVALGVAGLPSDQWLYELNDGIVWSVDKEEERKVGTIKNHGSIKAKPTLKAGTSVPTEDLLTANYVFEFGLEEGKKEIPKELANVQESGKNILMVDTQGIQGTTVTQTKATDMFTKAIELAKPGDGIYLQNGTYNIQSNDVFWTSPNKKYSNMVLRKSLTIIGEDPSQTTLVIDDTNSKYFSDGQHFAITFNAPNITLKNMTIKVKQENIKSLWSIFNVWGRWDGSTARNTTIENVRIEVDSAVPYLFYMNDYDLNIKNVTVVGKGNIKNMFYWNYGSAHFYDSKFDMPRSNGYGSGSVTTSNTQFNLPTSSLQ
;
A
#
# COMPACT_ATOMS: atom_id res chain seq x y z
N MET A 1 50.13 -80.44 -20.57
CA MET A 1 51.20 -80.49 -21.60
C MET A 1 51.28 -79.11 -22.27
N ARG A 2 52.36 -78.31 -22.05
CA ARG A 2 52.74 -77.03 -22.74
C ARG A 2 51.67 -75.89 -22.81
N LYS A 3 51.98 -74.58 -22.83
CA LYS A 3 53.13 -73.73 -22.40
C LYS A 3 52.63 -72.26 -22.32
N GLU A 4 53.40 -71.35 -21.72
CA GLU A 4 53.05 -69.94 -21.49
C GLU A 4 53.17 -69.01 -22.73
N LYS A 5 52.53 -67.81 -22.65
CA LYS A 5 53.05 -66.43 -22.87
C LYS A 5 51.95 -65.50 -23.41
N GLN A 6 51.94 -64.17 -23.25
CA GLN A 6 52.42 -63.18 -22.27
C GLN A 6 51.92 -61.78 -22.73
N LEU A 7 51.74 -60.87 -21.78
CA LEU A 7 51.46 -59.41 -21.88
C LEU A 7 52.09 -58.60 -23.04
N LYS A 8 51.44 -57.46 -23.40
CA LYS A 8 52.05 -56.11 -23.35
C LYS A 8 51.04 -54.94 -23.42
N ARG A 9 51.37 -53.81 -22.75
CA ARG A 9 50.64 -52.52 -22.68
C ARG A 9 51.36 -51.43 -23.53
N LYS A 10 50.71 -50.26 -23.74
CA LYS A 10 51.19 -48.83 -23.88
C LYS A 10 50.41 -48.07 -24.98
N LEU A 11 50.25 -46.73 -25.04
CA LEU A 11 50.22 -45.56 -24.10
C LEU A 11 49.75 -44.32 -24.94
N ILE A 12 49.33 -43.19 -24.33
CA ILE A 12 48.81 -41.96 -24.99
C ILE A 12 49.89 -40.84 -25.08
N PRO A 13 49.95 -40.01 -26.14
CA PRO A 13 49.86 -38.52 -26.02
C PRO A 13 49.07 -37.85 -27.21
N LEU A 14 48.83 -36.52 -27.36
CA LEU A 14 48.38 -35.40 -26.49
C LEU A 14 49.05 -34.01 -26.84
N ILE A 15 48.22 -32.96 -27.07
CA ILE A 15 48.48 -31.48 -27.17
C ILE A 15 49.06 -30.83 -28.47
N SER A 16 48.49 -29.65 -28.81
CA SER A 16 49.01 -28.48 -29.57
C SER A 16 48.63 -28.36 -31.07
N LEU A 17 48.44 -27.18 -31.69
CA LEU A 17 48.65 -25.76 -31.28
C LEU A 17 47.72 -24.76 -32.04
N LEU A 18 47.76 -23.50 -31.60
CA LEU A 18 47.00 -22.29 -31.99
C LEU A 18 47.26 -21.73 -33.43
N SER A 19 46.26 -21.09 -34.05
CA SER A 19 46.36 -19.92 -34.98
C SER A 19 44.94 -19.43 -35.33
N ILE A 20 44.42 -18.30 -34.83
CA ILE A 20 44.70 -16.89 -35.17
C ILE A 20 44.68 -16.61 -36.69
N GLY A 21 43.60 -15.97 -37.15
CA GLY A 21 43.43 -15.46 -38.51
C GLY A 21 42.44 -14.29 -38.53
N THR A 22 42.96 -13.06 -38.47
CA THR A 22 42.18 -11.81 -38.48
C THR A 22 41.65 -11.47 -39.88
N VAL A 23 40.37 -11.11 -39.98
CA VAL A 23 39.83 -10.36 -41.13
C VAL A 23 39.36 -9.00 -40.64
N THR A 24 40.21 -7.98 -40.83
CA THR A 24 39.86 -6.57 -40.63
C THR A 24 39.06 -6.06 -41.82
N MET A 25 37.75 -5.84 -41.63
CA MET A 25 36.98 -4.93 -42.47
C MET A 25 36.84 -3.58 -41.77
N THR A 26 37.69 -2.63 -42.14
CA THR A 26 37.51 -1.22 -41.84
C THR A 26 36.41 -0.63 -42.71
N ALA A 27 35.21 -0.44 -42.15
CA ALA A 27 34.22 0.48 -42.69
C ALA A 27 34.37 1.84 -41.97
N THR A 28 34.59 2.90 -42.73
CA THR A 28 34.76 4.27 -42.20
C THR A 28 33.51 4.77 -41.52
N ILE A 29 33.66 5.32 -40.30
CA ILE A 29 32.60 6.01 -39.57
C ILE A 29 32.25 7.32 -40.30
N SER A 30 31.10 7.35 -40.97
CA SER A 30 30.49 8.58 -41.45
C SER A 30 29.60 9.18 -40.35
N SER A 31 30.11 10.21 -39.67
CA SER A 31 29.34 10.93 -38.65
C SER A 31 28.22 11.76 -39.29
N TYR A 32 26.98 11.30 -39.21
CA TYR A 32 25.80 12.05 -39.62
C TYR A 32 24.68 11.97 -38.57
N GLY A 33 24.22 13.15 -38.14
CA GLY A 33 22.88 13.39 -37.57
C GLY A 33 22.53 12.66 -36.26
N VAL A 34 22.69 13.36 -35.13
CA VAL A 34 21.98 13.01 -33.88
C VAL A 34 20.48 13.25 -34.09
N ASN A 35 19.75 12.25 -34.57
CA ASN A 35 18.29 12.27 -34.73
C ASN A 35 17.67 10.85 -34.70
N SER A 36 17.87 10.16 -33.58
CA SER A 36 17.02 9.04 -33.14
C SER A 36 16.86 9.16 -31.62
N GLN A 37 15.95 10.01 -31.16
CA GLN A 37 14.64 9.56 -30.70
C GLN A 37 14.70 8.24 -29.91
N THR A 38 14.53 8.37 -28.61
CA THR A 38 14.54 7.30 -27.61
C THR A 38 13.63 6.13 -27.98
N THR A 39 14.17 4.91 -27.96
CA THR A 39 13.37 3.68 -28.01
C THR A 39 12.42 3.65 -26.82
N LYS A 40 11.13 3.87 -27.09
CA LYS A 40 10.08 3.74 -26.08
C LYS A 40 9.84 2.25 -25.81
N LEU A 41 10.50 1.70 -24.80
CA LEU A 41 10.19 0.37 -24.29
C LEU A 41 8.82 0.42 -23.60
N ILE A 42 7.77 -0.01 -24.30
CA ILE A 42 6.49 -0.33 -23.67
C ILE A 42 6.47 -1.85 -23.48
N GLY A 43 6.54 -2.30 -22.24
CA GLY A 43 6.42 -3.70 -21.89
C GLY A 43 6.03 -3.84 -20.42
N THR A 44 5.24 -4.87 -20.11
CA THR A 44 4.96 -5.30 -18.75
C THR A 44 6.05 -6.30 -18.34
N PHE A 45 6.83 -5.98 -17.33
CA PHE A 45 7.87 -6.83 -16.75
C PHE A 45 7.70 -6.81 -15.22
N GLU A 46 7.74 -7.93 -14.49
CA GLU A 46 7.64 -9.34 -14.88
C GLU A 46 6.50 -9.97 -14.07
N ALA A 47 5.86 -11.03 -14.59
CA ALA A 47 5.13 -11.94 -13.72
C ALA A 47 6.17 -12.64 -12.84
N THR A 48 6.18 -12.34 -11.53
CA THR A 48 7.14 -12.98 -10.62
C THR A 48 6.82 -14.47 -10.56
N ILE A 49 7.76 -15.30 -11.01
CA ILE A 49 7.65 -16.75 -10.88
C ILE A 49 7.80 -17.08 -9.39
N LEU A 50 6.73 -17.63 -8.80
CA LEU A 50 6.74 -18.20 -7.46
C LEU A 50 7.28 -19.63 -7.54
N ASP A 51 8.59 -19.80 -7.49
CA ASP A 51 9.24 -21.10 -7.30
C ASP A 51 9.57 -21.28 -5.81
N VAL A 52 8.89 -22.24 -5.19
CA VAL A 52 8.99 -22.55 -3.76
C VAL A 52 9.10 -24.06 -3.59
N LYS A 53 10.13 -24.50 -2.87
CA LYS A 53 10.40 -25.92 -2.61
C LYS A 53 10.03 -26.23 -1.16
N VAL A 54 9.17 -27.23 -0.98
CA VAL A 54 8.68 -27.75 0.30
C VAL A 54 8.79 -29.28 0.26
N PRO A 55 9.24 -29.98 1.32
CA PRO A 55 9.25 -31.43 1.36
C PRO A 55 7.83 -32.00 1.23
N ALA A 56 7.68 -33.08 0.44
CA ALA A 56 6.39 -33.73 0.21
C ALA A 56 5.86 -34.52 1.43
N MET A 57 6.75 -34.94 2.33
CA MET A 57 6.41 -35.61 3.59
C MET A 57 7.37 -35.17 4.69
N THR A 58 6.90 -35.17 5.93
CA THR A 58 7.69 -34.92 7.14
C THR A 58 7.17 -35.83 8.25
N THR A 59 8.06 -36.38 9.08
CA THR A 59 7.70 -37.31 10.15
C THR A 59 7.67 -36.60 11.49
N PHE A 60 6.75 -36.99 12.38
CA PHE A 60 6.82 -36.61 13.78
C PHE A 60 6.49 -37.79 14.70
N ILE A 61 7.15 -37.81 15.85
CA ILE A 61 7.00 -38.80 16.91
C ILE A 61 6.57 -38.06 18.17
N TYR A 62 5.42 -38.45 18.71
CA TYR A 62 4.92 -37.96 19.99
C TYR A 62 5.10 -39.04 21.04
N ASN A 63 5.81 -38.75 22.14
CA ASN A 63 5.85 -39.64 23.29
C ASN A 63 4.83 -39.17 24.34
N PRO A 64 3.68 -39.86 24.48
CA PRO A 64 2.62 -39.44 25.38
C PRO A 64 3.08 -39.43 26.85
N ASN A 65 4.06 -40.25 27.22
CA ASN A 65 4.57 -40.34 28.59
C ASN A 65 5.46 -39.17 29.04
N THR A 66 5.85 -38.27 28.13
CA THR A 66 6.82 -37.19 28.41
C THR A 66 6.45 -35.83 27.83
N GLU A 67 5.25 -35.68 27.25
CA GLU A 67 4.78 -34.48 26.51
C GLU A 67 5.69 -34.05 25.33
N SER A 68 6.74 -34.80 25.03
CA SER A 68 7.75 -34.44 24.04
C SER A 68 7.30 -34.83 22.64
N MET A 69 7.14 -33.82 21.78
CA MET A 69 7.03 -34.00 20.33
C MET A 69 8.40 -33.78 19.67
N THR A 70 8.87 -34.79 18.95
CA THR A 70 10.00 -34.67 18.03
C THR A 70 9.44 -34.68 16.61
N SER A 71 9.42 -33.54 15.94
CA SER A 71 9.06 -33.39 14.53
C SER A 71 10.30 -33.05 13.70
N GLU A 72 10.38 -33.66 12.51
CA GLU A 72 11.25 -33.18 11.45
C GLU A 72 10.83 -31.77 11.02
N GLU A 73 11.80 -30.97 10.61
CA GLU A 73 11.59 -29.59 10.18
C GLU A 73 11.18 -29.58 8.71
N ILE A 74 10.14 -28.81 8.37
CA ILE A 74 9.77 -28.48 7.00
C ILE A 74 10.72 -27.38 6.53
N ASP A 75 11.77 -27.77 5.81
CA ASP A 75 12.64 -26.83 5.10
C ASP A 75 11.88 -26.21 3.92
N VAL A 76 11.72 -24.89 3.90
CA VAL A 76 11.08 -24.15 2.80
C VAL A 76 12.09 -23.23 2.15
N HIS A 77 12.36 -23.47 0.88
CA HIS A 77 13.24 -22.63 0.07
C HIS A 77 12.40 -21.81 -0.90
N SER A 78 12.47 -20.49 -0.77
CA SER A 78 12.03 -19.58 -1.82
C SER A 78 13.16 -19.39 -2.83
N GLU A 79 12.87 -19.53 -4.12
CA GLU A 79 13.79 -19.18 -5.21
C GLU A 79 13.37 -17.86 -5.90
N THR A 80 12.44 -17.12 -5.30
CA THR A 80 11.80 -15.95 -5.91
C THR A 80 12.67 -14.69 -5.82
N ASN A 81 12.60 -13.86 -6.88
CA ASN A 81 13.28 -12.56 -6.94
C ASN A 81 12.65 -11.48 -6.03
N ALA A 82 11.48 -11.75 -5.45
CA ALA A 82 10.75 -10.86 -4.54
C ALA A 82 10.36 -11.60 -3.24
N PRO A 83 10.21 -10.92 -2.09
CA PRO A 83 9.73 -11.54 -0.86
C PRO A 83 8.33 -12.14 -1.02
N ILE A 84 8.09 -13.26 -0.32
CA ILE A 84 6.82 -14.00 -0.37
C ILE A 84 6.29 -14.25 1.03
N TYR A 85 4.96 -14.24 1.22
CA TYR A 85 4.39 -14.77 2.45
C TYR A 85 4.27 -16.28 2.39
N MET A 86 4.31 -16.90 3.57
CA MET A 86 3.89 -18.27 3.83
C MET A 86 2.68 -18.24 4.75
N LYS A 87 1.55 -18.78 4.29
CA LYS A 87 0.29 -18.90 5.03
C LYS A 87 -0.10 -20.38 5.11
N MET A 88 -0.51 -20.84 6.29
CA MET A 88 -1.11 -22.16 6.43
C MET A 88 -2.53 -22.08 5.89
N ASN A 89 -2.82 -22.69 4.75
CA ASN A 89 -4.18 -22.67 4.19
C ASN A 89 -5.08 -23.64 4.97
N SER A 90 -4.64 -24.89 5.15
CA SER A 90 -5.36 -25.87 5.96
C SER A 90 -4.43 -26.97 6.51
N ILE A 91 -4.89 -27.63 7.57
CA ILE A 91 -4.38 -28.91 8.04
C ILE A 91 -5.57 -29.86 8.10
N GLY A 92 -5.46 -31.05 7.52
CA GLY A 92 -6.49 -32.09 7.57
C GLY A 92 -5.90 -33.44 7.94
N VAL A 93 -6.68 -34.26 8.66
CA VAL A 93 -6.32 -35.67 8.86
C VAL A 93 -6.49 -36.40 7.52
N ALA A 94 -5.50 -37.21 7.14
CA ALA A 94 -5.49 -37.91 5.86
C ALA A 94 -6.48 -39.08 5.84
N GLU A 95 -6.97 -39.47 4.64
CA GLU A 95 -7.97 -40.53 4.53
C GLU A 95 -7.38 -41.90 4.87
N GLU A 96 -6.10 -42.08 4.58
CA GLU A 96 -5.25 -43.23 4.88
C GLU A 96 -4.72 -43.27 6.32
N SER A 97 -5.02 -42.28 7.15
CA SER A 97 -4.59 -42.23 8.55
C SER A 97 -5.30 -43.30 9.39
N ASP A 98 -4.55 -44.14 10.11
CA ASP A 98 -5.13 -45.15 11.01
C ASP A 98 -5.88 -44.48 12.18
N TRP A 99 -5.28 -43.41 12.74
CA TRP A 99 -5.89 -42.57 13.76
C TRP A 99 -6.63 -41.39 13.13
N LYS A 100 -7.93 -41.22 13.45
CA LYS A 100 -8.79 -40.16 12.90
C LYS A 100 -9.42 -39.25 13.97
N PRO A 101 -8.61 -38.44 14.69
CA PRO A 101 -9.13 -37.48 15.67
C PRO A 101 -9.81 -36.29 14.98
N SER A 102 -10.73 -35.65 15.69
CA SER A 102 -11.23 -34.32 15.32
C SER A 102 -10.19 -33.24 15.66
N LEU A 103 -9.96 -32.32 14.73
CA LEU A 103 -9.08 -31.17 14.95
C LEU A 103 -9.84 -30.10 15.74
N VAL A 104 -9.28 -29.68 16.87
CA VAL A 104 -9.89 -28.73 17.80
C VAL A 104 -8.94 -27.59 18.17
N SER A 105 -9.49 -26.52 18.75
CA SER A 105 -8.69 -25.40 19.23
C SER A 105 -7.66 -25.83 20.29
N PRO A 106 -6.41 -25.34 20.24
CA PRO A 106 -5.43 -25.53 21.32
C PRO A 106 -5.88 -24.89 22.65
N THR A 107 -6.88 -23.99 22.63
CA THR A 107 -7.48 -23.34 23.81
C THR A 107 -8.74 -24.06 24.34
N LEU A 108 -9.17 -25.17 23.72
CA LEU A 108 -10.31 -25.96 24.21
C LEU A 108 -10.08 -26.48 25.64
N TYR A 109 -8.82 -26.74 25.98
CA TYR A 109 -8.36 -27.10 27.31
C TYR A 109 -7.21 -26.18 27.72
N SER A 110 -7.02 -25.95 29.03
CA SER A 110 -5.77 -25.39 29.55
C SER A 110 -4.61 -26.36 29.29
N ASP A 111 -3.36 -25.93 29.42
CA ASP A 111 -2.22 -26.83 29.23
C ASP A 111 -2.23 -28.02 30.22
N GLU A 112 -2.68 -27.79 31.45
CA GLU A 112 -2.94 -28.87 32.42
C GLU A 112 -4.16 -29.74 32.03
N GLY A 113 -5.19 -29.14 31.42
CA GLY A 113 -6.33 -29.87 30.88
C GLY A 113 -5.95 -30.80 29.72
N TRP A 114 -5.06 -30.35 28.83
CA TRP A 114 -4.46 -31.17 27.77
C TRP A 114 -3.67 -32.34 28.36
N ARG A 115 -2.74 -32.08 29.28
CA ARG A 115 -1.96 -33.11 29.98
C ARG A 115 -2.82 -34.23 30.55
N ASN A 116 -3.94 -33.86 31.18
CA ASN A 116 -4.82 -34.76 31.92
C ASN A 116 -5.99 -35.34 31.08
N LEU A 117 -5.95 -35.27 29.74
CA LEU A 117 -6.93 -35.96 28.91
C LEU A 117 -6.81 -37.50 29.04
N THR A 118 -7.96 -38.16 29.16
CA THR A 118 -8.03 -39.62 29.13
C THR A 118 -7.77 -40.15 27.73
N GLN A 119 -7.29 -41.39 27.63
CA GLN A 119 -7.03 -42.10 26.38
C GLN A 119 -8.16 -41.95 25.34
N ALA A 120 -9.43 -42.13 25.76
CA ALA A 120 -10.60 -41.94 24.90
C ALA A 120 -10.75 -40.50 24.38
N LYS A 121 -10.54 -39.48 25.23
CA LYS A 121 -10.61 -38.08 24.81
C LYS A 121 -9.46 -37.69 23.88
N THR A 122 -8.26 -38.21 24.12
CA THR A 122 -7.12 -37.98 23.22
C THR A 122 -7.37 -38.59 21.85
N ALA A 123 -7.86 -39.84 21.80
CA ALA A 123 -8.20 -40.51 20.54
C ALA A 123 -9.24 -39.72 19.72
N GLU A 124 -10.19 -39.04 20.37
CA GLU A 124 -11.20 -38.21 19.72
C GLU A 124 -10.70 -36.82 19.28
N LYS A 125 -9.71 -36.22 19.96
CA LYS A 125 -9.41 -34.77 19.87
C LYS A 125 -7.93 -34.42 19.98
N VAL A 126 -7.44 -33.69 18.98
CA VAL A 126 -6.09 -33.10 18.97
C VAL A 126 -6.11 -31.67 18.42
N ALA A 127 -5.12 -30.87 18.78
CA ALA A 127 -4.83 -29.62 18.06
C ALA A 127 -3.56 -29.81 17.23
N LEU A 128 -3.65 -29.62 15.91
CA LEU A 128 -2.49 -29.57 15.01
C LEU A 128 -2.20 -28.14 14.59
N GLY A 129 -0.92 -27.83 14.40
CA GLY A 129 -0.44 -26.52 13.97
C GLY A 129 0.98 -26.56 13.39
N VAL A 130 1.49 -25.40 13.02
CA VAL A 130 2.82 -25.19 12.47
C VAL A 130 3.44 -23.94 13.08
N ALA A 131 4.69 -24.02 13.51
CA ALA A 131 5.46 -22.87 13.99
C ALA A 131 6.55 -22.52 12.98
N GLY A 132 6.70 -21.24 12.63
CA GLY A 132 7.92 -20.80 11.95
C GLY A 132 9.09 -20.81 12.95
N LEU A 133 10.25 -21.32 12.55
CA LEU A 133 11.43 -21.31 13.41
C LEU A 133 12.21 -19.99 13.22
N PRO A 134 12.78 -19.41 14.30
CA PRO A 134 13.59 -18.20 14.19
C PRO A 134 14.73 -18.33 13.17
N SER A 135 14.80 -17.39 12.24
CA SER A 135 15.77 -17.36 11.15
C SER A 135 15.98 -15.91 10.70
N ASP A 136 17.19 -15.58 10.25
CA ASP A 136 17.47 -14.29 9.61
C ASP A 136 16.93 -14.22 8.16
N GLN A 137 16.39 -15.32 7.63
CA GLN A 137 15.78 -15.41 6.30
C GLN A 137 14.30 -14.98 6.27
N TRP A 138 13.69 -14.72 7.44
CA TRP A 138 12.44 -13.97 7.52
C TRP A 138 12.72 -12.48 7.28
N LEU A 139 11.89 -11.83 6.46
CA LEU A 139 11.97 -10.39 6.19
C LEU A 139 11.31 -9.59 7.33
N TYR A 140 10.11 -10.01 7.72
CA TYR A 140 9.34 -9.55 8.88
C TYR A 140 8.19 -10.53 9.16
N GLU A 141 7.43 -10.27 10.21
CA GLU A 141 6.20 -11.01 10.55
C GLU A 141 6.39 -12.52 10.68
N LEU A 142 7.52 -12.98 11.20
CA LEU A 142 7.47 -14.27 11.90
C LEU A 142 6.41 -14.11 12.98
N ASN A 143 5.31 -14.86 12.84
CA ASN A 143 4.31 -14.92 13.87
C ASN A 143 4.95 -15.73 14.99
N ASP A 144 5.32 -15.08 16.11
CA ASP A 144 6.10 -15.69 17.20
C ASP A 144 5.35 -16.86 17.92
N GLY A 145 4.12 -17.16 17.48
CA GLY A 145 3.29 -18.27 17.92
C GLY A 145 3.18 -19.42 16.90
N ILE A 146 2.53 -20.49 17.34
CA ILE A 146 2.11 -21.60 16.47
C ILE A 146 0.81 -21.18 15.77
N VAL A 147 0.75 -21.36 14.46
CA VAL A 147 -0.49 -21.26 13.65
C VAL A 147 -1.22 -22.60 13.69
N TRP A 148 -2.46 -22.62 14.15
CA TRP A 148 -3.25 -23.85 14.34
C TRP A 148 -4.29 -24.07 13.25
N SER A 149 -4.61 -25.34 13.02
CA SER A 149 -5.59 -25.84 12.03
C SER A 149 -6.97 -25.15 12.07
N VAL A 150 -7.36 -24.59 13.21
CA VAL A 150 -8.67 -23.96 13.44
C VAL A 150 -8.63 -22.42 13.55
N ASP A 151 -7.45 -21.80 13.47
CA ASP A 151 -7.31 -20.34 13.53
C ASP A 151 -8.05 -19.68 12.36
N LYS A 152 -8.40 -18.40 12.44
CA LYS A 152 -9.09 -17.73 11.32
C LYS A 152 -8.13 -17.47 10.16
N GLU A 153 -8.66 -17.28 8.96
CA GLU A 153 -7.84 -17.09 7.77
C GLU A 153 -6.85 -15.90 7.91
N GLU A 154 -7.28 -14.79 8.51
CA GLU A 154 -6.43 -13.64 8.81
C GLU A 154 -5.28 -13.93 9.81
N GLU A 155 -5.41 -14.96 10.64
CA GLU A 155 -4.45 -15.36 11.68
C GLU A 155 -3.43 -16.41 11.18
N ARG A 156 -3.66 -17.01 10.00
CA ARG A 156 -2.86 -18.16 9.49
C ARG A 156 -1.54 -17.81 8.79
N LYS A 157 -1.12 -16.55 8.77
CA LYS A 157 0.19 -16.15 8.24
C LYS A 157 1.29 -16.65 9.18
N VAL A 158 2.22 -17.44 8.66
CA VAL A 158 3.40 -17.94 9.38
C VAL A 158 4.51 -16.89 9.36
N GLY A 159 4.73 -16.27 8.19
CA GLY A 159 5.57 -15.09 8.04
C GLY A 159 6.02 -14.82 6.62
N THR A 160 6.91 -13.84 6.45
CA THR A 160 7.39 -13.38 5.13
C THR A 160 8.83 -13.81 4.88
N ILE A 161 9.04 -14.65 3.86
CA ILE A 161 10.34 -15.17 3.45
C ILE A 161 11.03 -14.12 2.55
N LYS A 162 12.34 -13.90 2.76
CA LYS A 162 13.17 -13.06 1.87
C LYS A 162 13.26 -13.65 0.45
N ASN A 163 13.60 -12.80 -0.51
CA ASN A 163 13.98 -13.26 -1.86
C ASN A 163 15.19 -14.21 -1.76
N HIS A 164 15.12 -15.35 -2.46
CA HIS A 164 16.06 -16.48 -2.31
C HIS A 164 16.26 -16.99 -0.87
N GLY A 165 15.29 -16.75 0.01
CA GLY A 165 15.37 -17.09 1.44
C GLY A 165 15.08 -18.55 1.75
N SER A 166 15.75 -19.08 2.76
CA SER A 166 15.55 -20.45 3.28
C SER A 166 15.07 -20.40 4.73
N ILE A 167 13.84 -20.83 4.98
CA ILE A 167 13.27 -20.89 6.34
C ILE A 167 13.00 -22.33 6.75
N LYS A 168 12.70 -22.50 8.03
CA LYS A 168 12.23 -23.76 8.58
C LYS A 168 10.91 -23.55 9.29
N ALA A 169 9.99 -24.49 9.13
CA ALA A 169 8.75 -24.56 9.88
C ALA A 169 8.64 -25.91 10.60
N LYS A 170 7.96 -25.96 11.74
CA LYS A 170 7.88 -27.16 12.58
C LYS A 170 6.42 -27.57 12.83
N PRO A 171 5.98 -28.76 12.38
CA PRO A 171 4.71 -29.35 12.76
C PRO A 171 4.59 -29.45 14.29
N THR A 172 3.44 -29.07 14.83
CA THR A 172 3.17 -29.01 16.27
C THR A 172 1.84 -29.70 16.61
N LEU A 173 1.79 -30.39 17.74
CA LEU A 173 0.65 -31.16 18.24
C LEU A 173 0.37 -30.81 19.71
N LYS A 174 -0.91 -30.61 20.07
CA LYS A 174 -1.40 -30.83 21.45
C LYS A 174 -2.33 -32.05 21.47
N ALA A 175 -2.04 -32.95 22.40
CA ALA A 175 -2.75 -34.19 22.67
C ALA A 175 -2.61 -34.51 24.17
N GLY A 176 -3.35 -35.52 24.65
CA GLY A 176 -3.20 -36.02 26.02
C GLY A 176 -2.01 -36.97 26.20
N THR A 177 -1.57 -37.10 27.46
CA THR A 177 -0.45 -37.97 27.87
C THR A 177 -0.78 -39.46 27.92
N SER A 178 -2.01 -39.82 27.56
CA SER A 178 -2.48 -41.19 27.46
C SER A 178 -3.04 -41.43 26.06
N VAL A 179 -2.40 -42.33 25.31
CA VAL A 179 -2.74 -42.75 23.94
C VAL A 179 -2.50 -44.27 23.89
N PRO A 180 -3.35 -45.08 23.20
CA PRO A 180 -2.97 -46.46 22.91
C PRO A 180 -1.69 -46.44 22.06
N THR A 181 -0.66 -47.17 22.46
CA THR A 181 0.50 -47.39 21.58
C THR A 181 0.04 -48.08 20.30
N GLU A 182 0.65 -47.71 19.17
CA GLU A 182 0.49 -48.26 17.79
C GLU A 182 -0.42 -47.45 16.82
N ASP A 183 -1.21 -46.49 17.30
CA ASP A 183 -2.05 -45.64 16.42
C ASP A 183 -1.25 -44.56 15.65
N LEU A 184 -1.24 -44.61 14.30
CA LEU A 184 -0.55 -43.65 13.43
C LEU A 184 -1.47 -42.50 12.96
N LEU A 185 -1.06 -41.26 13.18
CA LEU A 185 -1.71 -40.07 12.63
C LEU A 185 -0.97 -39.52 11.41
N THR A 186 -1.59 -39.62 10.24
CA THR A 186 -1.16 -38.97 8.99
C THR A 186 -1.97 -37.69 8.78
N ALA A 187 -1.31 -36.56 8.51
CA ALA A 187 -1.96 -35.27 8.32
C ALA A 187 -1.38 -34.50 7.13
N ASN A 188 -2.27 -33.92 6.33
CA ASN A 188 -1.96 -33.11 5.16
C ASN A 188 -1.89 -31.63 5.55
N TYR A 189 -0.73 -30.99 5.30
CA TYR A 189 -0.52 -29.57 5.50
C TYR A 189 -0.54 -28.86 4.14
N VAL A 190 -1.49 -27.96 3.93
CA VAL A 190 -1.59 -27.15 2.71
C VAL A 190 -1.10 -25.74 3.00
N PHE A 191 -0.08 -25.30 2.27
CA PHE A 191 0.45 -23.94 2.36
C PHE A 191 0.01 -23.11 1.16
N GLU A 192 -0.28 -21.84 1.41
CA GLU A 192 -0.48 -20.81 0.40
C GLU A 192 0.74 -19.89 0.42
N PHE A 193 1.31 -19.64 -0.77
CA PHE A 193 2.39 -18.70 -0.98
C PHE A 193 1.94 -17.65 -1.98
N GLY A 194 2.24 -16.40 -1.69
CA GLY A 194 1.98 -15.29 -2.58
C GLY A 194 3.02 -14.19 -2.40
N LEU A 195 3.02 -13.23 -3.32
CA LEU A 195 3.81 -12.02 -3.15
C LEU A 195 3.34 -11.29 -1.89
N GLU A 196 4.30 -10.85 -1.10
CA GLU A 196 4.02 -9.96 0.01
C GLU A 196 3.61 -8.60 -0.54
N GLU A 197 2.32 -8.27 -0.50
CA GLU A 197 1.87 -6.87 -0.58
C GLU A 197 2.37 -6.15 0.66
N GLY A 198 3.61 -5.64 0.56
CA GLY A 198 4.38 -5.16 1.70
C GLY A 198 3.57 -4.23 2.58
N LYS A 199 3.62 -4.49 3.90
CA LYS A 199 2.92 -3.71 4.94
C LYS A 199 3.04 -2.23 4.59
N LYS A 200 1.93 -1.64 4.12
CA LYS A 200 1.94 -0.23 3.69
C LYS A 200 2.26 0.60 4.94
N GLU A 201 3.48 1.10 5.01
CA GLU A 201 3.92 1.92 6.13
C GLU A 201 2.95 3.10 6.24
N ILE A 202 2.18 3.11 7.33
CA ILE A 202 1.32 4.24 7.67
C ILE A 202 2.26 5.45 7.80
N PRO A 203 2.09 6.51 6.99
CA PRO A 203 2.94 7.70 7.07
C PRO A 203 3.05 8.20 8.51
N LYS A 204 4.23 8.68 8.92
CA LYS A 204 4.50 9.06 10.33
C LYS A 204 3.50 10.08 10.87
N GLU A 205 2.97 10.94 10.01
CA GLU A 205 1.94 11.91 10.33
C GLU A 205 0.59 11.27 10.70
N LEU A 206 0.27 10.10 10.12
CA LEU A 206 -0.88 9.29 10.49
C LEU A 206 -0.58 8.38 11.69
N ALA A 207 0.67 7.93 11.88
CA ALA A 207 1.07 7.26 13.13
C ALA A 207 0.78 8.14 14.36
N ASN A 208 1.13 9.44 14.30
CA ASN A 208 0.77 10.41 15.35
C ASN A 208 -0.76 10.52 15.59
N VAL A 209 -1.57 10.38 14.53
CA VAL A 209 -3.04 10.37 14.64
C VAL A 209 -3.50 9.11 15.40
N GLN A 210 -2.97 7.93 15.05
CA GLN A 210 -3.26 6.67 15.74
C GLN A 210 -2.81 6.69 17.21
N GLU A 211 -1.62 7.21 17.51
CA GLU A 211 -1.11 7.40 18.88
C GLU A 211 -2.02 8.31 19.72
N SER A 212 -2.70 9.29 19.10
CA SER A 212 -3.69 10.14 19.77
C SER A 212 -5.06 9.48 20.01
N GLY A 213 -5.18 8.17 19.75
CA GLY A 213 -6.42 7.39 19.93
C GLY A 213 -7.49 7.70 18.88
N LYS A 214 -7.08 8.17 17.70
CA LYS A 214 -7.96 8.48 16.56
C LYS A 214 -7.92 7.37 15.53
N ASN A 215 -8.98 7.26 14.74
CA ASN A 215 -9.06 6.24 13.71
C ASN A 215 -8.25 6.66 12.48
N ILE A 216 -7.68 5.67 11.79
CA ILE A 216 -7.21 5.83 10.41
C ILE A 216 -8.15 5.05 9.52
N LEU A 217 -8.74 5.72 8.53
CA LEU A 217 -9.47 5.07 7.44
C LEU A 217 -8.49 4.78 6.31
N MET A 218 -8.26 3.50 6.01
CA MET A 218 -7.49 3.08 4.84
C MET A 218 -8.48 2.95 3.68
N VAL A 219 -8.23 3.68 2.60
CA VAL A 219 -9.17 3.84 1.48
C VAL A 219 -8.48 3.46 0.19
N ASP A 220 -9.10 2.56 -0.57
CA ASP A 220 -8.71 2.23 -1.94
C ASP A 220 -9.89 2.54 -2.89
N THR A 221 -9.78 2.14 -4.16
CA THR A 221 -10.83 2.42 -5.17
C THR A 221 -12.08 1.54 -5.04
N GLN A 222 -12.01 0.45 -4.26
CA GLN A 222 -13.05 -0.57 -4.08
C GLN A 222 -13.70 -0.50 -2.68
N GLY A 223 -12.98 -0.06 -1.66
CA GLY A 223 -13.48 -0.09 -0.28
C GLY A 223 -12.76 0.82 0.72
N ILE A 224 -13.21 0.71 1.97
CA ILE A 224 -12.72 1.46 3.14
C ILE A 224 -12.55 0.47 4.29
N GLN A 225 -11.36 0.46 4.90
CA GLN A 225 -11.05 -0.27 6.12
C GLN A 225 -10.88 0.72 7.30
N GLY A 226 -10.91 0.23 8.54
CA GLY A 226 -10.76 1.06 9.75
C GLY A 226 -12.07 1.67 10.29
N THR A 227 -13.23 1.25 9.78
CA THR A 227 -14.55 1.67 10.28
C THR A 227 -15.54 0.50 10.29
N THR A 228 -16.40 0.46 11.30
CA THR A 228 -17.56 -0.46 11.39
C THR A 228 -18.85 0.18 10.89
N VAL A 229 -18.84 1.48 10.59
CA VAL A 229 -20.00 2.22 10.05
C VAL A 229 -19.97 2.13 8.53
N THR A 230 -21.01 1.58 7.94
CA THR A 230 -21.15 1.34 6.48
C THR A 230 -22.19 2.24 5.81
N GLN A 231 -23.01 2.96 6.59
CA GLN A 231 -24.03 3.84 6.03
C GLN A 231 -23.45 5.21 5.70
N THR A 232 -23.51 5.55 4.42
CA THR A 232 -23.03 6.80 3.82
C THR A 232 -23.92 7.13 2.63
N LYS A 233 -24.06 8.42 2.32
CA LYS A 233 -24.86 8.88 1.17
C LYS A 233 -24.01 9.12 -0.07
N ALA A 234 -22.70 9.27 0.09
CA ALA A 234 -21.77 9.39 -1.01
C ALA A 234 -21.69 8.14 -1.88
N THR A 235 -21.36 8.37 -3.15
CA THR A 235 -21.17 7.35 -4.18
C THR A 235 -19.68 6.96 -4.32
N ASP A 236 -18.77 7.93 -4.30
CA ASP A 236 -17.32 7.72 -4.42
C ASP A 236 -16.63 7.41 -3.08
N MET A 237 -15.54 6.62 -3.10
CA MET A 237 -14.88 6.13 -1.88
C MET A 237 -14.21 7.21 -1.04
N PHE A 238 -13.77 8.32 -1.66
CA PHE A 238 -13.10 9.38 -0.92
C PHE A 238 -14.12 10.21 -0.12
N THR A 239 -15.22 10.60 -0.75
CA THR A 239 -16.30 11.32 -0.06
C THR A 239 -16.96 10.46 1.02
N LYS A 240 -17.13 9.15 0.77
CA LYS A 240 -17.54 8.17 1.80
C LYS A 240 -16.59 8.16 3.00
N ALA A 241 -15.27 8.14 2.79
CA ALA A 241 -14.31 8.19 3.88
C ALA A 241 -14.42 9.49 4.70
N ILE A 242 -14.58 10.64 4.04
CA ILE A 242 -14.79 11.93 4.72
C ILE A 242 -16.11 11.95 5.50
N GLU A 243 -17.18 11.32 5.01
CA GLU A 243 -18.43 11.15 5.77
C GLU A 243 -18.24 10.32 7.05
N LEU A 244 -17.55 9.18 6.95
CA LEU A 244 -17.36 8.20 8.02
C LEU A 244 -16.35 8.65 9.09
N ALA A 245 -15.33 9.44 8.70
CA ALA A 245 -14.31 9.97 9.61
C ALA A 245 -14.89 10.90 10.69
N LYS A 246 -14.32 10.89 11.89
CA LYS A 246 -14.63 11.84 12.98
C LYS A 246 -13.63 13.02 12.97
N PRO A 247 -13.92 14.14 13.66
CA PRO A 247 -12.95 15.21 13.84
C PRO A 247 -11.67 14.73 14.55
N GLY A 248 -10.54 14.92 13.86
CA GLY A 248 -9.20 14.48 14.25
C GLY A 248 -8.79 13.13 13.67
N ASP A 249 -9.65 12.43 12.93
CA ASP A 249 -9.29 11.16 12.30
C ASP A 249 -8.39 11.35 11.06
N GLY A 250 -7.67 10.29 10.72
CA GLY A 250 -6.80 10.18 9.57
C GLY A 250 -7.49 9.47 8.41
N ILE A 251 -7.13 9.84 7.18
CA ILE A 251 -7.55 9.18 5.95
C ILE A 251 -6.30 8.90 5.13
N TYR A 252 -6.02 7.63 4.86
CA TYR A 252 -4.94 7.18 4.00
C TYR A 252 -5.51 6.71 2.65
N LEU A 253 -5.14 7.39 1.58
CA LEU A 253 -5.57 7.09 0.23
C LEU A 253 -4.50 6.25 -0.45
N GLN A 254 -4.83 5.01 -0.77
CA GLN A 254 -3.94 4.16 -1.55
C GLN A 254 -3.78 4.68 -2.99
N ASN A 255 -2.79 4.16 -3.71
CA ASN A 255 -2.58 4.43 -5.13
C ASN A 255 -3.85 4.13 -5.94
N GLY A 256 -4.27 5.08 -6.79
CA GLY A 256 -5.56 5.00 -7.48
C GLY A 256 -6.11 6.37 -7.89
N THR A 257 -7.18 6.34 -8.68
CA THR A 257 -7.90 7.55 -9.14
C THR A 257 -9.27 7.64 -8.49
N TYR A 258 -9.49 8.69 -7.69
CA TYR A 258 -10.72 8.95 -6.96
C TYR A 258 -11.49 10.08 -7.67
N ASN A 259 -12.63 9.75 -8.29
CA ASN A 259 -13.44 10.71 -9.02
C ASN A 259 -14.49 11.32 -8.09
N ILE A 260 -14.26 12.57 -7.67
CA ILE A 260 -15.08 13.30 -6.69
C ILE A 260 -16.27 13.94 -7.42
N GLN A 261 -17.49 13.56 -7.04
CA GLN A 261 -18.72 14.09 -7.64
C GLN A 261 -19.44 15.07 -6.70
N SER A 262 -19.81 16.24 -7.22
CA SER A 262 -20.39 17.37 -6.45
C SER A 262 -21.74 17.10 -5.78
N ASN A 263 -22.41 15.98 -6.09
CA ASN A 263 -23.73 15.70 -5.56
C ASN A 263 -23.71 15.30 -4.08
N ASP A 264 -22.55 14.88 -3.58
CA ASP A 264 -22.47 14.10 -2.35
C ASP A 264 -22.02 14.90 -1.10
N VAL A 265 -23.06 15.29 -0.36
CA VAL A 265 -23.11 15.20 1.13
C VAL A 265 -22.23 16.15 1.97
N PHE A 266 -22.18 17.46 1.64
CA PHE A 266 -21.90 18.47 2.68
C PHE A 266 -22.92 19.63 2.74
N TRP A 267 -24.03 19.34 3.44
CA TRP A 267 -25.08 20.23 3.98
C TRP A 267 -26.14 20.83 3.06
N THR A 268 -27.33 20.99 3.65
CA THR A 268 -28.46 21.81 3.18
C THR A 268 -28.27 23.28 3.54
N SER A 269 -27.18 23.88 3.07
CA SER A 269 -27.21 25.33 2.85
C SER A 269 -28.11 25.61 1.64
N PRO A 270 -28.96 26.66 1.62
CA PRO A 270 -29.54 27.14 0.37
C PRO A 270 -28.44 27.46 -0.67
N ASN A 271 -27.22 27.75 -0.19
CA ASN A 271 -26.01 27.93 -0.98
C ASN A 271 -25.22 26.62 -1.16
N LYS A 272 -25.87 25.53 -1.60
CA LYS A 272 -25.20 24.37 -2.26
C LYS A 272 -24.36 24.77 -3.49
N LYS A 273 -24.47 26.03 -3.91
CA LYS A 273 -24.03 26.58 -5.18
C LYS A 273 -22.51 26.60 -5.42
N TYR A 274 -21.70 26.62 -4.38
CA TYR A 274 -20.35 27.21 -4.51
C TYR A 274 -19.17 26.26 -4.36
N SER A 275 -19.34 24.94 -4.19
CA SER A 275 -18.19 24.03 -4.25
C SER A 275 -18.50 22.59 -4.61
N ASN A 276 -17.57 21.92 -5.30
CA ASN A 276 -17.61 20.48 -5.55
C ASN A 276 -17.39 19.68 -4.24
N MET A 277 -16.41 20.08 -3.42
CA MET A 277 -16.09 19.43 -2.14
C MET A 277 -15.96 20.46 -1.00
N VAL A 278 -16.41 20.10 0.21
CA VAL A 278 -16.29 20.96 1.41
C VAL A 278 -15.79 20.14 2.61
N LEU A 279 -14.56 20.37 3.04
CA LEU A 279 -13.95 19.72 4.20
C LEU A 279 -14.36 20.45 5.49
N ARG A 280 -15.23 19.82 6.30
CA ARG A 280 -15.84 20.41 7.51
C ARG A 280 -15.42 19.77 8.84
N LYS A 281 -14.42 18.91 8.80
CA LYS A 281 -13.85 18.21 9.96
C LYS A 281 -12.35 18.48 9.95
N SER A 282 -11.73 18.63 11.11
CA SER A 282 -10.27 18.53 11.21
C SER A 282 -9.89 17.10 10.78
N LEU A 283 -9.05 16.98 9.75
CA LEU A 283 -8.71 15.71 9.11
C LEU A 283 -7.27 15.76 8.59
N THR A 284 -6.57 14.63 8.72
CA THR A 284 -5.26 14.41 8.10
C THR A 284 -5.43 13.44 6.94
N ILE A 285 -5.37 13.95 5.71
CA ILE A 285 -5.59 13.17 4.47
C ILE A 285 -4.27 13.03 3.72
N ILE A 286 -3.78 11.81 3.57
CA ILE A 286 -2.47 11.52 2.98
C ILE A 286 -2.62 10.47 1.89
N GLY A 287 -2.07 10.75 0.70
CA GLY A 287 -1.91 9.75 -0.35
C GLY A 287 -0.66 8.89 -0.19
N GLU A 288 -0.69 7.71 -0.77
CA GLU A 288 0.43 6.76 -0.80
C GLU A 288 1.60 7.31 -1.63
N ASP A 289 1.35 7.76 -2.86
CA ASP A 289 2.35 8.41 -3.73
C ASP A 289 1.71 9.56 -4.53
N PRO A 290 2.25 10.80 -4.52
CA PRO A 290 1.71 11.91 -5.31
C PRO A 290 1.66 11.65 -6.83
N SER A 291 2.42 10.70 -7.35
CA SER A 291 2.41 10.30 -8.76
C SER A 291 1.34 9.25 -9.12
N GLN A 292 0.79 8.53 -8.13
CA GLN A 292 -0.16 7.42 -8.34
C GLN A 292 -1.52 7.63 -7.63
N THR A 293 -1.56 8.34 -6.49
CA THR A 293 -2.78 8.75 -5.80
C THR A 293 -3.31 10.06 -6.40
N THR A 294 -4.40 9.97 -7.17
CA THR A 294 -4.99 11.11 -7.88
C THR A 294 -6.44 11.36 -7.44
N LEU A 295 -6.72 12.55 -6.92
CA LEU A 295 -8.06 13.09 -6.75
C LEU A 295 -8.46 13.82 -8.05
N VAL A 296 -9.51 13.35 -8.72
CA VAL A 296 -10.09 14.01 -9.91
C VAL A 296 -11.36 14.73 -9.49
N ILE A 297 -11.37 16.06 -9.59
CA ILE A 297 -12.56 16.88 -9.37
C ILE A 297 -13.17 17.18 -10.74
N ASP A 298 -14.33 16.59 -10.96
CA ASP A 298 -15.06 16.60 -12.22
C ASP A 298 -16.56 16.65 -11.91
N ASP A 299 -17.23 17.77 -12.24
CA ASP A 299 -18.65 17.95 -11.97
C ASP A 299 -19.42 18.42 -13.21
N THR A 300 -19.79 17.45 -14.04
CA THR A 300 -20.70 17.61 -15.18
C THR A 300 -22.09 18.14 -14.78
N ASN A 301 -22.48 18.01 -13.51
CA ASN A 301 -23.76 18.47 -12.97
C ASN A 301 -23.71 19.89 -12.42
N SER A 302 -22.55 20.53 -12.45
CA SER A 302 -22.34 21.91 -12.02
C SER A 302 -23.34 22.84 -12.71
N LYS A 303 -23.88 23.76 -11.93
CA LYS A 303 -24.81 24.79 -12.40
C LYS A 303 -24.05 26.11 -12.50
N TYR A 304 -24.37 26.89 -13.52
CA TYR A 304 -23.90 28.25 -13.61
C TYR A 304 -24.65 29.10 -12.57
N PHE A 305 -23.92 29.85 -11.74
CA PHE A 305 -24.52 30.73 -10.74
C PHE A 305 -24.30 32.19 -11.13
N SER A 306 -25.41 32.91 -11.35
CA SER A 306 -25.40 34.33 -11.67
C SER A 306 -24.93 35.21 -10.51
N ASP A 307 -24.90 34.67 -9.30
CA ASP A 307 -24.74 35.40 -8.04
C ASP A 307 -23.47 35.03 -7.23
N GLY A 308 -22.58 34.16 -7.75
CA GLY A 308 -21.40 33.82 -6.97
C GLY A 308 -20.34 32.93 -7.62
N GLN A 309 -19.33 32.65 -6.81
CA GLN A 309 -18.05 32.04 -7.18
C GLN A 309 -18.11 30.54 -6.88
N HIS A 310 -17.74 29.68 -7.84
CA HIS A 310 -17.66 28.23 -7.62
C HIS A 310 -16.22 27.80 -7.32
N PHE A 311 -16.03 26.79 -6.47
CA PHE A 311 -14.72 26.39 -5.94
C PHE A 311 -14.52 24.87 -6.01
N ALA A 312 -13.35 24.38 -6.43
CA ALA A 312 -13.13 22.92 -6.49
C ALA A 312 -13.10 22.29 -5.09
N ILE A 313 -12.36 22.88 -4.15
CA ILE A 313 -12.28 22.43 -2.75
C ILE A 313 -12.46 23.63 -1.81
N THR A 314 -13.40 23.55 -0.87
CA THR A 314 -13.50 24.48 0.26
C THR A 314 -12.99 23.83 1.55
N PHE A 315 -12.04 24.47 2.22
CA PHE A 315 -11.64 24.19 3.60
C PHE A 315 -12.53 25.01 4.56
N ASN A 316 -13.21 24.34 5.49
CA ASN A 316 -14.12 24.95 6.47
C ASN A 316 -14.06 24.21 7.83
N ALA A 317 -12.84 23.89 8.28
CA ALA A 317 -12.51 23.43 9.64
C ALA A 317 -11.01 23.65 9.91
N PRO A 318 -10.59 23.82 11.17
CA PRO A 318 -9.18 24.00 11.51
C PRO A 318 -8.39 22.69 11.37
N ASN A 319 -7.07 22.80 11.27
CA ASN A 319 -6.12 21.67 11.25
C ASN A 319 -6.44 20.63 10.15
N ILE A 320 -6.78 21.08 8.95
CA ILE A 320 -6.90 20.20 7.78
C ILE A 320 -5.51 20.05 7.16
N THR A 321 -5.08 18.80 6.94
CA THR A 321 -3.83 18.48 6.22
C THR A 321 -4.15 17.67 4.97
N LEU A 322 -3.63 18.12 3.82
CA LEU A 322 -3.59 17.35 2.57
C LEU A 322 -2.13 17.06 2.21
N LYS A 323 -1.78 15.78 1.97
CA LYS A 323 -0.39 15.39 1.69
C LYS A 323 -0.24 14.28 0.63
N ASN A 324 0.87 14.27 -0.10
CA ASN A 324 1.31 13.18 -0.99
C ASN A 324 0.27 12.75 -2.05
N MET A 325 -0.33 13.69 -2.79
CA MET A 325 -1.35 13.37 -3.80
C MET A 325 -1.30 14.29 -5.02
N THR A 326 -1.82 13.84 -6.16
CA THR A 326 -2.20 14.73 -7.27
C THR A 326 -3.67 15.15 -7.12
N ILE A 327 -3.98 16.44 -7.28
CA ILE A 327 -5.32 16.98 -7.40
C ILE A 327 -5.47 17.50 -8.83
N LYS A 328 -6.35 16.87 -9.60
CA LYS A 328 -6.64 17.23 -10.99
C LYS A 328 -8.04 17.82 -11.09
N VAL A 329 -8.15 19.04 -11.59
CA VAL A 329 -9.44 19.73 -11.74
C VAL A 329 -9.78 19.89 -13.22
N LYS A 330 -10.94 19.35 -13.61
CA LYS A 330 -11.45 19.40 -14.99
C LYS A 330 -12.57 20.41 -15.14
N GLN A 331 -12.26 21.61 -15.66
CA GLN A 331 -13.27 22.67 -15.75
C GLN A 331 -14.21 22.55 -16.95
N GLU A 332 -13.86 21.79 -17.99
CA GLU A 332 -14.74 21.59 -19.15
C GLU A 332 -16.16 21.14 -18.75
N ASN A 333 -16.23 20.46 -17.60
CA ASN A 333 -17.46 20.02 -16.96
C ASN A 333 -17.96 20.99 -15.86
N ILE A 334 -17.06 21.74 -15.17
CA ILE A 334 -17.38 22.65 -14.05
C ILE A 334 -17.69 24.08 -14.53
N LYS A 335 -18.97 24.39 -14.69
CA LYS A 335 -19.48 25.73 -15.03
C LYS A 335 -19.14 26.74 -13.93
N SER A 336 -18.62 27.91 -14.34
CA SER A 336 -18.32 29.05 -13.45
C SER A 336 -17.30 28.80 -12.32
N LEU A 337 -16.37 27.84 -12.48
CA LEU A 337 -15.25 27.67 -11.55
C LEU A 337 -14.40 28.95 -11.44
N TRP A 338 -14.25 29.46 -10.22
CA TRP A 338 -13.61 30.73 -9.88
C TRP A 338 -12.27 30.56 -9.18
N SER A 339 -12.15 29.55 -8.31
CA SER A 339 -10.90 29.18 -7.66
C SER A 339 -10.77 27.66 -7.49
N ILE A 340 -9.54 27.14 -7.47
CA ILE A 340 -9.30 25.73 -7.15
C ILE A 340 -9.59 25.51 -5.66
N PHE A 341 -8.86 26.21 -4.79
CA PHE A 341 -9.05 26.15 -3.35
C PHE A 341 -9.79 27.38 -2.85
N ASN A 342 -10.59 27.18 -1.83
CA ASN A 342 -11.25 28.21 -1.04
C ASN A 342 -11.01 27.95 0.45
N VAL A 343 -10.35 28.88 1.13
CA VAL A 343 -10.14 28.85 2.58
C VAL A 343 -11.21 29.72 3.21
N TRP A 344 -12.29 29.10 3.68
CA TRP A 344 -13.47 29.78 4.21
C TRP A 344 -13.44 29.82 5.74
N GLY A 345 -13.38 31.02 6.32
CA GLY A 345 -13.78 31.28 7.72
C GLY A 345 -15.20 31.83 7.81
N ARG A 346 -16.07 31.22 8.61
CA ARG A 346 -17.40 31.78 8.88
C ARG A 346 -17.32 32.85 9.99
N TRP A 347 -18.24 33.81 9.94
CA TRP A 347 -18.51 34.76 11.04
C TRP A 347 -18.98 34.07 12.35
N ASP A 348 -19.25 32.76 12.36
CA ASP A 348 -19.66 31.99 13.54
C ASP A 348 -18.49 31.36 14.33
N GLY A 349 -17.25 31.67 13.97
CA GLY A 349 -16.05 31.21 14.68
C GLY A 349 -15.49 29.87 14.19
N SER A 350 -16.22 29.12 13.35
CA SER A 350 -15.64 27.98 12.63
C SER A 350 -14.70 28.48 11.53
N THR A 351 -13.39 28.42 11.80
CA THR A 351 -12.34 29.03 10.96
C THR A 351 -11.33 27.98 10.48
N ALA A 352 -10.96 28.04 9.20
CA ALA A 352 -10.04 27.11 8.55
C ALA A 352 -8.56 27.40 8.86
N ARG A 353 -8.21 27.46 10.15
CA ARG A 353 -6.86 27.77 10.64
C ARG A 353 -5.91 26.58 10.50
N ASN A 354 -4.62 26.86 10.37
CA ASN A 354 -3.54 25.85 10.30
C ASN A 354 -3.76 24.84 9.16
N THR A 355 -4.30 25.30 8.04
CA THR A 355 -4.49 24.43 6.86
C THR A 355 -3.11 24.13 6.27
N THR A 356 -2.79 22.85 6.06
CA THR A 356 -1.50 22.40 5.53
C THR A 356 -1.69 21.65 4.22
N ILE A 357 -0.94 22.03 3.19
CA ILE A 357 -0.87 21.33 1.89
C ILE A 357 0.61 21.02 1.62
N GLU A 358 1.00 19.75 1.68
CA GLU A 358 2.41 19.33 1.55
C GLU A 358 2.62 18.26 0.48
N ASN A 359 3.62 18.40 -0.38
CA ASN A 359 3.93 17.40 -1.43
C ASN A 359 2.70 17.06 -2.30
N VAL A 360 1.93 18.09 -2.67
CA VAL A 360 0.74 17.97 -3.50
C VAL A 360 1.03 18.53 -4.89
N ARG A 361 0.66 17.77 -5.92
CA ARG A 361 0.68 18.22 -7.32
C ARG A 361 -0.73 18.68 -7.70
N ILE A 362 -0.86 19.86 -8.30
CA ILE A 362 -2.16 20.39 -8.75
C ILE A 362 -2.10 20.53 -10.27
N GLU A 363 -3.02 19.87 -10.97
CA GLU A 363 -3.16 19.95 -12.42
C GLU A 363 -4.49 20.63 -12.78
N VAL A 364 -4.42 21.68 -13.60
CA VAL A 364 -5.59 22.45 -14.04
C VAL A 364 -5.60 22.51 -15.56
N ASP A 365 -6.58 21.86 -16.18
CA ASP A 365 -6.65 21.74 -17.64
C ASP A 365 -7.26 22.95 -18.36
N SER A 366 -7.91 23.85 -17.61
CA SER A 366 -8.78 24.89 -18.15
C SER A 366 -8.74 26.19 -17.33
N ALA A 367 -9.14 27.32 -17.92
CA ALA A 367 -8.88 28.66 -17.38
C ALA A 367 -9.63 29.02 -16.07
N VAL A 368 -8.90 29.06 -14.94
CA VAL A 368 -9.42 29.45 -13.62
C VAL A 368 -8.87 30.82 -13.17
N PRO A 369 -9.73 31.75 -12.69
CA PRO A 369 -9.30 33.08 -12.23
C PRO A 369 -8.26 33.07 -11.09
N TYR A 370 -8.36 32.14 -10.14
CA TYR A 370 -7.52 32.06 -8.94
C TYR A 370 -7.10 30.63 -8.60
N LEU A 371 -5.90 30.43 -8.03
CA LEU A 371 -5.55 29.17 -7.39
C LEU A 371 -6.17 29.07 -5.98
N PHE A 372 -6.02 30.13 -5.19
CA PHE A 372 -6.55 30.24 -3.84
C PHE A 372 -7.52 31.42 -3.72
N TYR A 373 -8.66 31.17 -3.11
CA TYR A 373 -9.57 32.19 -2.60
C TYR A 373 -9.47 32.16 -1.07
N MET A 374 -9.05 33.27 -0.45
CA MET A 374 -8.74 33.31 0.98
C MET A 374 -9.55 34.39 1.70
N ASN A 375 -10.41 33.95 2.61
CA ASN A 375 -11.18 34.83 3.50
C ASN A 375 -10.65 34.86 4.94
N ASP A 376 -9.71 33.97 5.34
CA ASP A 376 -9.17 33.95 6.71
C ASP A 376 -7.80 33.22 6.86
N TYR A 377 -7.30 33.18 8.11
CA TYR A 377 -5.97 32.74 8.63
C TYR A 377 -5.15 31.61 7.98
N ASP A 378 -3.83 31.77 8.13
CA ASP A 378 -2.72 30.79 8.22
C ASP A 378 -2.84 29.49 7.40
N LEU A 379 -2.38 29.62 6.15
CA LEU A 379 -2.20 28.53 5.18
C LEU A 379 -0.72 28.19 5.02
N ASN A 380 -0.35 26.93 5.27
CA ASN A 380 1.02 26.41 5.10
C ASN A 380 1.11 25.52 3.86
N ILE A 381 1.94 25.91 2.89
CA ILE A 381 2.09 25.24 1.59
C ILE A 381 3.56 24.87 1.40
N LYS A 382 3.84 23.57 1.23
CA LYS A 382 5.21 23.05 1.17
C LYS A 382 5.40 22.01 0.07
N ASN A 383 6.46 22.14 -0.73
CA ASN A 383 6.75 21.23 -1.85
C ASN A 383 5.54 21.01 -2.78
N VAL A 384 4.74 22.06 -3.02
CA VAL A 384 3.57 21.98 -3.90
C VAL A 384 3.98 22.33 -5.32
N THR A 385 3.54 21.53 -6.29
CA THR A 385 3.78 21.78 -7.73
C THR A 385 2.46 22.04 -8.43
N VAL A 386 2.28 23.22 -9.02
CA VAL A 386 1.08 23.57 -9.80
C VAL A 386 1.42 23.63 -11.27
N VAL A 387 0.73 22.81 -12.08
CA VAL A 387 0.84 22.75 -13.53
C VAL A 387 -0.43 23.31 -14.14
N GLY A 388 -0.38 24.59 -14.51
CA GLY A 388 -1.50 25.33 -15.06
C GLY A 388 -1.43 25.55 -16.57
N LYS A 389 -0.26 25.46 -17.23
CA LYS A 389 -0.07 25.80 -18.65
C LYS A 389 -0.61 27.19 -19.03
N GLY A 390 -0.55 28.15 -18.11
CA GLY A 390 -1.13 29.49 -18.27
C GLY A 390 -2.63 29.61 -18.02
N ASN A 391 -3.33 28.52 -17.67
CA ASN A 391 -4.76 28.54 -17.37
C ASN A 391 -5.11 29.27 -16.06
N ILE A 392 -4.19 29.33 -15.09
CA ILE A 392 -4.44 29.99 -13.80
C ILE A 392 -4.00 31.44 -13.90
N LYS A 393 -4.95 32.38 -13.79
CA LYS A 393 -4.69 33.81 -14.03
C LYS A 393 -3.97 34.50 -12.87
N ASN A 394 -4.28 34.11 -11.64
CA ASN A 394 -3.70 34.68 -10.43
C ASN A 394 -3.52 33.61 -9.36
N MET A 395 -2.57 33.82 -8.45
CA MET A 395 -2.38 32.91 -7.33
C MET A 395 -3.43 33.10 -6.23
N PHE A 396 -3.83 34.34 -5.94
CA PHE A 396 -4.76 34.66 -4.84
C PHE A 396 -5.87 35.64 -5.23
N TYR A 397 -7.06 35.39 -4.69
CA TYR A 397 -8.03 36.41 -4.31
C TYR A 397 -8.09 36.47 -2.79
N TRP A 398 -7.95 37.66 -2.19
CA TRP A 398 -7.59 37.78 -0.78
C TRP A 398 -8.43 38.83 -0.04
N ASN A 399 -9.06 38.45 1.08
CA ASN A 399 -9.60 39.43 2.04
C ASN A 399 -8.69 39.55 3.28
N TYR A 400 -8.49 38.45 4.02
CA TYR A 400 -7.73 38.41 5.27
C TYR A 400 -6.93 37.11 5.42
N GLY A 401 -5.88 37.11 6.25
CA GLY A 401 -5.09 35.91 6.60
C GLY A 401 -3.59 36.06 6.38
N SER A 402 -2.87 34.93 6.45
CA SER A 402 -1.46 34.78 6.08
C SER A 402 -1.27 33.50 5.26
N ALA A 403 -0.27 33.47 4.38
CA ALA A 403 0.07 32.27 3.62
C ALA A 403 1.60 32.11 3.49
N HIS A 404 2.08 30.91 3.77
CA HIS A 404 3.49 30.57 3.83
C HIS A 404 3.82 29.48 2.80
N PHE A 405 4.78 29.77 1.92
CA PHE A 405 5.19 28.91 0.81
C PHE A 405 6.64 28.46 0.98
N TYR A 406 6.86 27.16 0.91
CA TYR A 406 8.15 26.52 1.05
C TYR A 406 8.39 25.57 -0.12
N ASP A 407 9.57 25.66 -0.75
CA ASP A 407 10.07 24.69 -1.75
C ASP A 407 9.09 24.37 -2.91
N SER A 408 8.18 25.30 -3.22
CA SER A 408 7.04 25.06 -4.13
C SER A 408 7.29 25.62 -5.54
N LYS A 409 6.60 25.08 -6.55
CA LYS A 409 6.77 25.43 -7.96
C LYS A 409 5.42 25.74 -8.61
N PHE A 410 5.30 26.92 -9.22
CA PHE A 410 4.06 27.40 -9.81
C PHE A 410 4.25 27.73 -11.29
N ASP A 411 3.55 27.00 -12.17
CA ASP A 411 3.47 27.26 -13.61
C ASP A 411 2.40 28.33 -13.93
N MET A 412 2.58 29.51 -13.32
CA MET A 412 1.73 30.69 -13.47
C MET A 412 2.48 31.97 -13.00
N PRO A 413 2.07 33.17 -13.44
CA PRO A 413 2.57 34.42 -12.88
C PRO A 413 2.33 34.55 -11.37
N ARG A 414 3.29 35.14 -10.66
CA ARG A 414 3.10 35.65 -9.28
C ARG A 414 2.30 36.96 -9.32
N SER A 415 1.01 36.90 -9.68
CA SER A 415 0.06 37.98 -9.48
C SER A 415 -0.76 37.77 -8.21
N ASN A 416 -0.71 38.76 -7.33
CA ASN A 416 -1.59 38.86 -6.17
C ASN A 416 -2.83 39.66 -6.58
N GLY A 417 -4.02 39.14 -6.31
CA GLY A 417 -5.24 39.96 -6.33
C GLY A 417 -5.27 41.00 -5.21
N TYR A 418 -6.25 41.90 -5.28
CA TYR A 418 -6.54 42.88 -4.23
C TYR A 418 -6.73 42.19 -2.86
N GLY A 419 -6.19 42.77 -1.78
CA GLY A 419 -6.33 42.28 -0.40
C GLY A 419 -5.27 42.83 0.58
N SER A 420 -5.45 42.59 1.88
CA SER A 420 -4.58 43.12 2.95
C SER A 420 -4.02 42.03 3.89
N GLY A 421 -3.27 41.06 3.35
CA GLY A 421 -2.58 40.04 4.14
C GLY A 421 -1.13 39.80 3.70
N SER A 422 -0.45 38.87 4.37
CA SER A 422 0.98 38.59 4.18
C SER A 422 1.23 37.27 3.44
N VAL A 423 2.12 37.32 2.43
CA VAL A 423 2.62 36.13 1.72
C VAL A 423 4.11 36.00 1.97
N THR A 424 4.51 34.94 2.66
CA THR A 424 5.93 34.59 2.86
C THR A 424 6.32 33.48 1.89
N THR A 425 7.45 33.63 1.19
CA THR A 425 7.95 32.62 0.23
C THR A 425 9.40 32.28 0.52
N SER A 426 9.71 30.99 0.68
CA SER A 426 11.07 30.44 0.75
C SER A 426 11.26 29.39 -0.35
N ASN A 427 12.39 29.40 -1.04
CA ASN A 427 12.75 28.46 -2.14
C ASN A 427 11.66 28.24 -3.20
N THR A 428 10.75 29.21 -3.38
CA THR A 428 9.55 29.05 -4.21
C THR A 428 9.77 29.61 -5.60
N GLN A 429 9.49 28.81 -6.63
CA GLN A 429 9.70 29.15 -8.04
C GLN A 429 8.37 29.50 -8.73
N PHE A 430 8.39 30.55 -9.54
CA PHE A 430 7.26 30.99 -10.37
C PHE A 430 7.72 31.04 -11.84
N ASN A 431 7.12 30.20 -12.68
CA ASN A 431 7.38 30.20 -14.11
C ASN A 431 6.35 31.11 -14.79
N LEU A 432 6.82 32.20 -15.38
CA LEU A 432 5.99 33.07 -16.21
C LEU A 432 5.79 32.42 -17.59
N PRO A 433 4.54 32.32 -18.11
CA PRO A 433 4.34 31.90 -19.48
C PRO A 433 5.01 32.91 -20.42
N THR A 434 5.77 32.43 -21.39
CA THR A 434 6.60 33.25 -22.30
C THR A 434 5.82 34.25 -23.16
N SER A 435 4.49 34.15 -23.18
CA SER A 435 3.58 35.07 -23.87
C SER A 435 3.24 36.35 -23.09
N SER A 436 3.66 36.52 -21.83
CA SER A 436 3.38 37.72 -21.03
C SER A 436 4.50 38.77 -21.02
N LEU A 437 5.28 38.85 -22.11
CA LEU A 437 6.40 39.79 -22.29
C LEU A 437 6.25 40.66 -23.56
N GLN A 438 5.00 40.94 -23.96
CA GLN A 438 4.63 41.92 -25.00
C GLN A 438 3.71 42.99 -24.43
#